data_AF-A0A1Z5JRP3-F1
#
_entry.id   AF-A0A1Z5JRP3-F1
#
_cell.length_a   1.000
_cell.length_b   1.000
_cell.length_c   1.000
_cell.angle_alpha   90.00
_cell.angle_beta   90.00
_cell.angle_gamma   90.00
#
_symmetry.space_group_name_H-M   'P 1'
#
loop_
_entity.id
_entity.type
_entity.pdbx_description
1 polymer ?
#
loop_
_entity_poly.entity_id
_entity_poly.type
_entity_poly.pdbx_seq_one_letter_code
_entity_poly.pdbx_strand_id
1 'polypeptide(L)'
;MTKIFTSVVLAGLLISIANAWAPKLQHHGHPLTSTTKTKIALFEKKTDFDPLNMTNEKSVTAKAILVSSIALLGAPMASSAATAFAPAAVPSALAAYGHFVSILGMLGCVMIERITIKPGMSGEDEDLVAAADIAYGLFGLSLVYTGYLRLTQYEKGWLFYQNEPLFWLKIAFVGILGAASFFNTTTIIKRAVAKRNGELEPLGDALAKRMIQICNAEIVALGVIPLTATLMARGVGYSDSIPWIGEAAFAALVSAGLSYKYIKEALTFEDGPIAVKSDE
;
A
#
# COMPACT_ATOMS: atom_id res chain seq x y z
N MET A 1 18.60 34.72 15.16
CA MET A 1 17.98 34.05 16.33
C MET A 1 16.46 33.89 16.22
N THR A 2 15.86 33.97 15.02
CA THR A 2 14.40 34.03 14.85
C THR A 2 13.77 32.76 14.24
N LYS A 3 14.57 31.72 13.96
CA LYS A 3 14.09 30.46 13.35
C LYS A 3 13.99 29.28 14.33
N ILE A 4 14.42 29.45 15.59
CA ILE A 4 14.32 28.41 16.63
C ILE A 4 13.02 28.56 17.45
N PHE A 5 12.43 29.76 17.48
CA PHE A 5 11.20 30.03 18.24
C PHE A 5 9.91 29.54 17.57
N THR A 6 9.91 29.31 16.25
CA THR A 6 8.70 28.92 15.51
C THR A 6 8.39 27.42 15.62
N SER A 7 9.41 26.58 15.84
CA SER A 7 9.24 25.11 15.92
C SER A 7 8.73 24.63 17.28
N VAL A 8 8.95 25.38 18.36
CA VAL A 8 8.47 25.02 19.71
C VAL A 8 6.99 25.35 19.89
N VAL A 9 6.51 26.43 19.25
CA VAL A 9 5.10 26.84 19.32
C VAL A 9 4.18 25.88 18.53
N LEU A 10 4.67 25.29 17.43
CA LEU A 10 3.89 24.36 16.61
C LEU A 10 3.75 22.96 17.25
N ALA A 11 4.76 22.51 18.00
CA ALA A 11 4.69 21.25 18.76
C ALA A 11 3.72 21.34 19.96
N GLY A 12 3.64 22.51 20.61
CA GLY A 12 2.68 22.75 21.71
C GLY A 12 1.21 22.81 21.24
N LEU A 13 0.97 23.30 20.02
CA LEU A 13 -0.38 23.41 19.46
C LEU A 13 -0.99 22.04 19.10
N LEU A 14 -0.17 21.10 18.64
CA LEU A 14 -0.62 19.75 18.29
C LEU A 14 -0.95 18.89 19.53
N ILE A 15 -0.28 19.13 20.66
CA ILE A 15 -0.59 18.46 21.93
C ILE A 15 -1.90 18.99 22.55
N SER A 16 -2.22 20.28 22.37
CA SER A 16 -3.49 20.85 22.86
C SER A 16 -4.72 20.37 22.11
N ILE A 17 -4.61 20.11 20.79
CA ILE A 17 -5.75 19.59 20.00
C ILE A 17 -6.06 18.14 20.35
N ALA A 18 -5.05 17.33 20.68
CA ALA A 18 -5.24 15.93 21.11
C ALA A 18 -5.99 15.81 22.45
N ASN A 19 -5.78 16.74 23.39
CA ASN A 19 -6.47 16.73 24.69
C ASN A 19 -7.92 17.27 24.62
N ALA A 20 -8.28 18.05 23.59
CA ALA A 20 -9.62 18.61 23.44
C ALA A 20 -10.67 17.57 22.97
N TRP A 21 -10.22 16.43 22.42
CA TRP A 21 -11.07 15.36 21.87
C TRP A 21 -11.01 14.05 22.67
N ALA A 22 -10.40 14.07 23.85
CA ALA A 22 -10.48 12.94 24.78
C ALA A 22 -11.87 12.97 25.47
N PRO A 23 -12.67 11.88 25.42
CA PRO A 23 -13.93 11.84 26.15
C PRO A 23 -13.64 11.99 27.65
N LYS A 24 -14.22 13.03 28.27
CA LYS A 24 -14.13 13.24 29.72
C LYS A 24 -14.83 12.08 30.43
N LEU A 25 -14.04 11.22 31.07
CA LEU A 25 -14.56 10.20 31.97
C LEU A 25 -15.24 10.89 33.15
N GLN A 26 -16.58 10.84 33.20
CA GLN A 26 -17.34 11.25 34.37
C GLN A 26 -17.17 10.17 35.45
N HIS A 27 -16.42 10.50 36.51
CA HIS A 27 -16.41 9.70 37.74
C HIS A 27 -17.75 9.88 38.48
N HIS A 28 -18.74 9.06 38.15
CA HIS A 28 -19.91 8.87 39.01
C HIS A 28 -19.57 7.83 40.08
N GLY A 29 -19.29 8.29 41.30
CA GLY A 29 -19.15 7.44 42.47
C GLY A 29 -20.51 6.88 42.89
N HIS A 30 -20.68 5.56 42.76
CA HIS A 30 -21.71 4.80 43.48
C HIS A 30 -21.01 3.88 44.49
N PRO A 31 -21.41 3.89 45.77
CA PRO A 31 -20.87 2.96 46.74
C PRO A 31 -21.54 1.59 46.54
N LEU A 32 -20.77 0.60 46.07
CA LEU A 32 -21.21 -0.79 46.06
C LEU A 32 -20.75 -1.45 47.36
N THR A 33 -21.69 -1.55 48.30
CA THR A 33 -21.67 -2.55 49.36
C THR A 33 -21.79 -3.94 48.71
N SER A 34 -20.76 -4.78 48.88
CA SER A 34 -20.83 -6.20 48.49
C SER A 34 -20.61 -7.08 49.72
N THR A 35 -21.70 -7.73 50.10
CA THR A 35 -21.76 -8.79 51.10
C THR A 35 -21.24 -10.12 50.51
N THR A 36 -20.38 -10.79 51.30
CA THR A 36 -20.31 -12.26 51.47
C THR A 36 -19.34 -13.09 50.60
N LYS A 37 -18.23 -13.44 51.26
CA LYS A 37 -17.49 -14.73 51.36
C LYS A 37 -17.04 -15.48 50.10
N THR A 38 -15.70 -15.55 49.95
CA THR A 38 -14.96 -16.82 49.74
C THR A 38 -13.62 -16.74 50.48
N LYS A 39 -13.36 -17.72 51.36
CA LYS A 39 -12.12 -17.84 52.15
C LYS A 39 -10.92 -18.12 51.25
N ILE A 40 -9.87 -17.30 51.34
CA ILE A 40 -8.53 -17.64 50.89
C ILE A 40 -7.81 -18.29 52.08
N ALA A 41 -7.69 -19.62 52.06
CA ALA A 41 -6.80 -20.36 52.95
C ALA A 41 -5.43 -20.43 52.27
N LEU A 42 -4.57 -19.46 52.57
CA LEU A 42 -3.15 -19.47 52.23
C LEU A 42 -2.35 -19.87 53.48
N PHE A 43 -1.36 -20.73 53.25
CA PHE A 43 -0.30 -21.15 54.18
C PHE A 43 -0.66 -22.13 55.29
N GLU A 44 -0.62 -23.43 54.96
CA GLU A 44 0.04 -24.41 55.83
C GLU A 44 0.55 -25.62 55.02
N LYS A 45 1.84 -25.64 54.69
CA LYS A 45 2.59 -26.91 54.54
C LYS A 45 4.08 -26.67 54.75
N LYS A 46 4.57 -27.05 55.93
CA LYS A 46 5.99 -27.16 56.27
C LYS A 46 6.55 -28.41 55.60
N THR A 47 7.62 -28.28 54.81
CA THR A 47 8.41 -29.42 54.32
C THR A 47 9.77 -29.41 55.00
N ASP A 48 10.05 -30.44 55.80
CA ASP A 48 11.38 -30.72 56.35
C ASP A 48 12.38 -31.01 55.22
N PHE A 49 13.60 -30.49 55.37
CA PHE A 49 14.72 -30.68 54.44
C PHE A 49 15.65 -31.77 55.00
N ASP A 50 15.81 -32.87 54.27
CA ASP A 50 16.70 -33.98 54.63
C ASP A 50 17.95 -33.97 53.71
N PRO A 51 19.15 -33.65 54.24
CA PRO A 51 20.34 -33.42 53.43
C PRO A 51 21.07 -34.67 52.93
N LEU A 52 20.55 -35.90 53.12
CA LEU A 52 21.29 -37.13 52.79
C LEU A 52 20.71 -37.98 51.64
N ASN A 53 19.72 -37.48 50.89
CA ASN A 53 19.20 -38.19 49.72
C ASN A 53 19.60 -37.50 48.40
N MET A 54 20.85 -37.69 47.97
CA MET A 54 21.34 -37.26 46.65
C MET A 54 21.48 -38.46 45.71
N THR A 55 20.37 -38.91 45.11
CA THR A 55 20.43 -39.76 43.91
C THR A 55 19.46 -39.28 42.83
N ASN A 56 20.05 -38.80 41.74
CA ASN A 56 19.57 -38.86 40.35
C ASN A 56 18.26 -38.13 39.96
N GLU A 57 18.39 -36.99 39.27
CA GLU A 57 18.11 -36.87 37.82
C GLU A 57 18.19 -35.40 37.38
N LYS A 58 19.22 -35.05 36.60
CA LYS A 58 19.19 -33.85 35.75
C LYS A 58 18.37 -34.17 34.52
N SER A 59 17.05 -34.13 34.65
CA SER A 59 16.14 -34.38 33.54
C SER A 59 14.76 -33.83 33.89
N VAL A 60 14.20 -33.03 32.99
CA VAL A 60 12.83 -32.47 33.03
C VAL A 60 12.60 -31.24 33.91
N THR A 61 13.42 -30.21 33.73
CA THR A 61 12.96 -28.80 33.85
C THR A 61 12.21 -28.40 32.58
N ALA A 62 11.15 -29.13 32.22
CA ALA A 62 10.37 -28.93 30.99
C ALA A 62 8.84 -29.01 31.22
N LYS A 63 8.36 -28.79 32.44
CA LYS A 63 6.92 -28.74 32.74
C LYS A 63 6.58 -27.56 33.66
N ALA A 64 6.67 -26.36 33.08
CA ALA A 64 5.91 -25.19 33.54
C ALA A 64 5.27 -24.46 32.35
N ILE A 65 5.00 -25.17 31.26
CA ILE A 65 4.10 -24.75 30.18
C ILE A 65 2.87 -25.64 30.29
N LEU A 66 1.85 -25.20 31.03
CA LEU A 66 0.46 -25.57 30.76
C LEU A 66 -0.50 -24.90 31.74
N VAL A 67 -1.55 -24.33 31.15
CA VAL A 67 -2.82 -23.88 31.74
C VAL A 67 -2.87 -22.42 32.23
N SER A 68 -3.21 -21.54 31.29
CA SER A 68 -4.44 -20.76 31.40
C SER A 68 -4.89 -20.29 30.01
N SER A 69 -5.35 -21.24 29.20
CA SER A 69 -5.98 -21.03 27.88
C SER A 69 -7.49 -21.27 27.97
N ILE A 70 -8.19 -20.67 28.95
CA ILE A 70 -9.66 -20.75 29.06
C ILE A 70 -10.21 -19.35 29.41
N ALA A 71 -9.88 -18.36 28.58
CA ALA A 71 -10.57 -17.06 28.54
C ALA A 71 -10.45 -16.37 27.17
N LEU A 72 -10.26 -17.14 26.08
CA LEU A 72 -10.04 -16.61 24.72
C LEU A 72 -11.20 -16.93 23.77
N LEU A 73 -12.43 -16.93 24.29
CA LEU A 73 -13.66 -17.09 23.52
C LEU A 73 -14.54 -15.88 23.84
N GLY A 74 -14.39 -14.77 23.09
CA GLY A 74 -15.40 -13.71 23.11
C GLY A 74 -14.95 -12.25 23.06
N ALA A 75 -13.72 -11.90 22.67
CA ALA A 75 -13.35 -10.49 22.50
C ALA A 75 -12.74 -10.22 21.10
N PRO A 76 -13.44 -9.51 20.19
CA PRO A 76 -12.82 -8.97 18.98
C PRO A 76 -11.67 -7.98 19.27
N MET A 77 -11.54 -7.52 20.52
CA MET A 77 -10.44 -6.68 21.01
C MET A 77 -9.11 -7.43 21.19
N ALA A 78 -9.13 -8.77 21.30
CA ALA A 78 -7.90 -9.56 21.40
C ALA A 78 -7.16 -9.64 20.06
N SER A 79 -7.87 -9.56 18.92
CA SER A 79 -7.27 -9.54 17.59
C SER A 79 -6.59 -8.20 17.27
N SER A 80 -7.08 -7.06 17.76
CA SER A 80 -6.41 -5.76 17.56
C SER A 80 -5.18 -5.58 18.45
N ALA A 81 -5.18 -6.21 19.63
CA ALA A 81 -4.01 -6.21 20.51
C ALA A 81 -2.87 -7.11 19.99
N ALA A 82 -3.16 -8.08 19.12
CA ALA A 82 -2.17 -9.02 18.58
C ALA A 82 -1.22 -8.40 17.52
N THR A 83 -1.58 -7.26 16.92
CA THR A 83 -0.68 -6.51 16.03
C THR A 83 0.24 -5.53 16.78
N ALA A 84 -0.15 -5.11 17.99
CA ALA A 84 0.81 -4.48 18.88
C ALA A 84 1.83 -5.57 19.25
N PHE A 85 3.13 -5.32 19.02
CA PHE A 85 4.24 -6.25 19.30
C PHE A 85 4.52 -7.37 18.29
N ALA A 86 4.03 -7.30 17.04
CA ALA A 86 4.51 -8.20 15.99
C ALA A 86 6.03 -8.06 15.77
N PRO A 87 6.78 -9.17 15.56
CA PRO A 87 8.18 -9.09 15.16
C PRO A 87 8.31 -8.23 13.89
N ALA A 88 9.28 -7.31 13.86
CA ALA A 88 9.46 -6.33 12.79
C ALA A 88 8.26 -5.38 12.53
N ALA A 89 7.51 -4.99 13.58
CA ALA A 89 6.39 -4.05 13.48
C ALA A 89 6.75 -2.74 12.74
N VAL A 90 7.91 -2.13 13.04
CA VAL A 90 8.35 -0.89 12.38
C VAL A 90 8.63 -1.10 10.88
N PRO A 91 9.48 -2.05 10.46
CA PRO A 91 9.67 -2.35 9.03
C PRO A 91 8.38 -2.70 8.28
N SER A 92 7.49 -3.50 8.89
CA SER A 92 6.20 -3.87 8.30
C SER A 92 5.31 -2.64 8.08
N ALA A 93 5.21 -1.75 9.08
CA ALA A 93 4.47 -0.50 8.97
C ALA A 93 5.05 0.43 7.89
N LEU A 94 6.38 0.54 7.78
CA LEU A 94 7.04 1.33 6.75
C LEU A 94 6.80 0.78 5.34
N ALA A 95 6.84 -0.54 5.16
CA ALA A 95 6.52 -1.17 3.89
C ALA A 95 5.06 -0.92 3.48
N ALA A 96 4.11 -1.03 4.42
CA ALA A 96 2.71 -0.69 4.17
C ALA A 96 2.53 0.79 3.83
N TYR A 97 3.12 1.69 4.62
CA TYR A 97 3.06 3.13 4.40
C TYR A 97 3.65 3.53 3.04
N GLY A 98 4.84 3.00 2.71
CA GLY A 98 5.48 3.21 1.42
C GLY A 98 4.61 2.75 0.26
N HIS A 99 3.94 1.59 0.40
CA HIS A 99 3.01 1.10 -0.63
C HIS A 99 1.82 2.05 -0.84
N PHE A 100 1.24 2.60 0.23
CA PHE A 100 0.15 3.57 0.11
C PHE A 100 0.60 4.91 -0.47
N VAL A 101 1.77 5.40 -0.04
CA VAL A 101 2.39 6.62 -0.60
C VAL A 101 2.65 6.44 -2.09
N SER A 102 3.11 5.27 -2.53
CA SER A 102 3.28 4.97 -3.95
C SER A 102 1.99 5.09 -4.75
N ILE A 103 0.88 4.50 -4.27
CA ILE A 103 -0.41 4.57 -4.98
C ILE A 103 -0.89 6.02 -5.08
N LEU A 104 -0.83 6.77 -3.97
CA LEU A 104 -1.26 8.17 -3.94
C LEU A 104 -0.34 9.07 -4.77
N GLY A 105 0.97 8.80 -4.76
CA GLY A 105 1.97 9.48 -5.58
C GLY A 105 1.72 9.26 -7.07
N MET A 106 1.52 8.01 -7.50
CA MET A 106 1.13 7.67 -8.87
C MET A 106 -0.16 8.38 -9.28
N LEU A 107 -1.18 8.39 -8.42
CA LEU A 107 -2.43 9.09 -8.68
C LEU A 107 -2.20 10.61 -8.84
N GLY A 108 -1.36 11.21 -8.00
CA GLY A 108 -0.98 12.62 -8.13
C GLY A 108 -0.29 12.92 -9.46
N CYS A 109 0.70 12.11 -9.84
CA CYS A 109 1.46 12.28 -11.08
C CYS A 109 0.57 12.13 -12.33
N VAL A 110 -0.24 11.07 -12.42
CA VAL A 110 -1.13 10.86 -13.58
C VAL A 110 -2.19 11.96 -13.68
N MET A 111 -2.64 12.51 -12.55
CA MET A 111 -3.56 13.66 -12.56
C MET A 111 -2.87 14.91 -13.11
N ILE A 112 -1.60 15.16 -12.75
CA ILE A 112 -0.81 16.26 -13.32
C ILE A 112 -0.64 16.09 -14.84
N GLU A 113 -0.27 14.90 -15.31
CA GLU A 113 -0.21 14.60 -16.74
C GLU A 113 -1.56 14.89 -17.42
N ARG A 114 -2.64 14.31 -16.89
CA ARG A 114 -3.99 14.41 -17.47
C ARG A 114 -4.51 15.86 -17.58
N ILE A 115 -4.18 16.74 -16.64
CA ILE A 115 -4.62 18.14 -16.67
C ILE A 115 -3.70 19.04 -17.49
N THR A 116 -2.44 18.64 -17.67
CA THR A 116 -1.43 19.44 -18.37
C THR A 116 -1.42 19.15 -19.86
N ILE A 117 -1.59 17.87 -20.24
CA ILE A 117 -1.65 17.45 -21.64
C ILE A 117 -2.83 18.10 -22.33
N LYS A 118 -2.53 18.91 -23.33
CA LYS A 118 -3.48 19.60 -24.19
C LYS A 118 -2.84 19.91 -25.55
N PRO A 119 -3.64 20.03 -26.63
CA PRO A 119 -3.12 20.42 -27.93
C PRO A 119 -2.35 21.75 -27.85
N GLY A 120 -1.19 21.83 -28.50
CA GLY A 120 -0.35 23.04 -28.52
C GLY A 120 0.16 23.48 -27.15
N MET A 121 0.38 22.57 -26.20
CA MET A 121 0.93 22.92 -24.88
C MET A 121 2.31 23.58 -24.98
N SER A 122 2.63 24.44 -24.00
CA SER A 122 3.88 25.21 -24.03
C SER A 122 5.10 24.35 -23.73
N GLY A 123 6.30 24.87 -23.99
CA GLY A 123 7.53 24.17 -23.64
C GLY A 123 7.67 23.88 -22.14
N GLU A 124 7.11 24.74 -21.28
CA GLU A 124 7.07 24.54 -19.82
C GLU A 124 6.09 23.42 -19.43
N ASP A 125 4.94 23.33 -20.11
CA ASP A 125 3.98 22.25 -19.91
C ASP A 125 4.60 20.88 -20.30
N GLU A 126 5.41 20.83 -21.37
CA GLU A 126 6.18 19.63 -21.74
C GLU A 126 7.16 19.19 -20.64
N ASP A 127 7.87 20.14 -20.02
CA ASP A 127 8.81 19.83 -18.93
C ASP A 127 8.08 19.35 -17.67
N LEU A 128 6.92 19.94 -17.38
CA LEU A 128 6.08 19.53 -16.25
C LEU A 128 5.55 18.10 -16.45
N VAL A 129 5.06 17.77 -17.65
CA VAL A 129 4.61 16.43 -18.00
C VAL A 129 5.77 15.43 -17.90
N ALA A 130 6.96 15.77 -18.40
CA ALA A 130 8.13 14.91 -18.28
C ALA A 130 8.57 14.68 -16.84
N ALA A 131 8.54 15.71 -15.99
CA ALA A 131 8.83 15.56 -14.57
C ALA A 131 7.79 14.70 -13.85
N ALA A 132 6.51 14.86 -14.20
CA ALA A 132 5.42 14.05 -13.65
C ALA A 132 5.55 12.57 -14.02
N ASP A 133 5.89 12.25 -15.28
CA ASP A 133 6.10 10.88 -15.76
C ASP A 133 7.30 10.19 -15.09
N ILE A 134 8.41 10.91 -14.89
CA ILE A 134 9.56 10.40 -14.13
C ILE A 134 9.14 10.09 -12.68
N ALA A 135 8.43 11.01 -12.02
CA ALA A 135 7.95 10.80 -10.66
C ALA A 135 6.95 9.62 -10.58
N TYR A 136 6.05 9.50 -11.57
CA TYR A 136 5.13 8.38 -11.71
C TYR A 136 5.89 7.04 -11.77
N GLY A 137 6.92 6.96 -12.61
CA GLY A 137 7.77 5.78 -12.73
C GLY A 137 8.49 5.41 -11.43
N LEU A 138 9.00 6.40 -10.69
CA LEU A 138 9.63 6.20 -9.37
C LEU A 138 8.62 5.70 -8.32
N PHE A 139 7.42 6.25 -8.29
CA PHE A 139 6.36 5.75 -7.41
C PHE A 139 5.90 4.34 -7.80
N GLY A 140 5.82 4.03 -9.11
CA GLY A 140 5.52 2.71 -9.63
C GLY A 140 6.57 1.67 -9.24
N LEU A 141 7.86 1.99 -9.35
CA LEU A 141 8.94 1.12 -8.88
C LEU A 141 8.85 0.89 -7.37
N SER A 142 8.57 1.95 -6.61
CA SER A 142 8.38 1.88 -5.16
C SER A 142 7.15 1.05 -4.79
N LEU A 143 6.07 1.08 -5.60
CA LEU A 143 4.85 0.29 -5.41
C LEU A 143 5.16 -1.20 -5.51
N VAL A 144 5.88 -1.60 -6.56
CA VAL A 144 6.27 -2.99 -6.81
C VAL A 144 7.22 -3.48 -5.72
N TYR A 145 8.24 -2.68 -5.37
CA TYR A 145 9.22 -3.03 -4.34
C TYR A 145 8.56 -3.24 -2.97
N THR A 146 7.77 -2.26 -2.51
CA THR A 146 7.05 -2.37 -1.23
C THR A 146 6.00 -3.48 -1.26
N GLY A 147 5.34 -3.70 -2.40
CA GLY A 147 4.42 -4.81 -2.61
C GLY A 147 5.10 -6.18 -2.46
N TYR A 148 6.30 -6.33 -3.02
CA TYR A 148 7.11 -7.54 -2.87
C TYR A 148 7.51 -7.81 -1.41
N LEU A 149 7.91 -6.76 -0.67
CA LEU A 149 8.22 -6.90 0.76
C LEU A 149 7.00 -7.34 1.57
N ARG A 150 5.81 -6.79 1.27
CA ARG A 150 4.56 -7.20 1.91
C ARG A 150 4.20 -8.65 1.59
N LEU A 151 4.35 -9.05 0.34
CA LEU A 151 4.09 -10.42 -0.12
C LEU A 151 4.97 -11.47 0.57
N THR A 152 6.25 -11.16 0.78
CA THR A 152 7.25 -12.16 1.20
C THR A 152 7.68 -12.06 2.66
N GLN A 153 7.79 -10.87 3.23
CA GLN A 153 8.43 -10.65 4.54
C GLN A 153 7.46 -10.30 5.67
N TYR A 154 6.38 -9.56 5.37
CA TYR A 154 5.60 -8.86 6.41
C TYR A 154 4.14 -9.27 6.54
N GLU A 155 3.57 -9.99 5.58
CA GLU A 155 2.16 -10.42 5.62
C GLU A 155 2.01 -11.95 5.72
N LYS A 156 0.89 -12.49 5.21
CA LYS A 156 0.49 -13.90 5.34
C LYS A 156 1.41 -14.89 4.59
N GLY A 157 2.39 -14.40 3.83
CA GLY A 157 3.37 -15.19 3.09
C GLY A 157 2.88 -15.71 1.73
N TRP A 158 3.84 -16.15 0.90
CA TRP A 158 3.61 -16.56 -0.49
C TRP A 158 2.52 -17.64 -0.65
N LEU A 159 2.52 -18.66 0.20
CA LEU A 159 1.57 -19.79 0.11
C LEU A 159 0.11 -19.35 0.25
N PHE A 160 -0.15 -18.26 0.98
CA PHE A 160 -1.48 -17.69 1.11
C PHE A 160 -1.89 -16.95 -0.17
N TYR A 161 -0.99 -16.13 -0.75
CA TYR A 161 -1.32 -15.27 -1.88
C TYR A 161 -1.35 -15.98 -3.22
N GLN A 162 -0.55 -17.05 -3.40
CA GLN A 162 -0.48 -17.73 -4.69
C GLN A 162 -1.83 -18.34 -5.10
N ASN A 163 -2.60 -18.90 -4.17
CA ASN A 163 -3.88 -19.58 -4.48
C ASN A 163 -5.08 -18.62 -4.46
N GLU A 164 -4.83 -17.31 -4.41
CA GLU A 164 -5.90 -16.32 -4.30
C GLU A 164 -6.13 -15.59 -5.62
N PRO A 165 -7.22 -15.85 -6.37
CA PRO A 165 -7.42 -15.27 -7.70
C PRO A 165 -7.43 -13.74 -7.73
N LEU A 166 -7.92 -13.09 -6.68
CA LEU A 166 -7.90 -11.63 -6.58
C LEU A 166 -6.49 -11.06 -6.44
N PHE A 167 -5.53 -11.83 -5.90
CA PHE A 167 -4.12 -11.44 -5.90
C PHE A 167 -3.62 -11.33 -7.34
N TRP A 168 -3.83 -12.36 -8.17
CA TRP A 168 -3.39 -12.34 -9.56
C TRP A 168 -4.13 -11.32 -10.41
N LEU A 169 -5.42 -11.10 -10.16
CA LEU A 169 -6.17 -10.00 -10.78
C LEU A 169 -5.54 -8.64 -10.45
N LYS A 170 -5.19 -8.40 -9.17
CA LYS A 170 -4.48 -7.18 -8.76
C LYS A 170 -3.14 -7.04 -9.50
N ILE A 171 -2.36 -8.11 -9.58
CA ILE A 171 -1.07 -8.12 -10.30
C ILE A 171 -1.28 -7.81 -11.79
N ALA A 172 -2.32 -8.39 -12.41
CA ALA A 172 -2.67 -8.09 -13.80
C ALA A 172 -3.03 -6.62 -13.99
N PHE A 173 -3.81 -6.01 -13.09
CA PHE A 173 -4.12 -4.57 -13.16
C PHE A 173 -2.89 -3.69 -12.97
N VAL A 174 -1.97 -4.03 -12.05
CA VAL A 174 -0.69 -3.32 -11.90
C VAL A 174 0.13 -3.43 -13.19
N GLY A 175 0.16 -4.60 -13.81
CA GLY A 175 0.85 -4.81 -15.09
C GLY A 175 0.21 -4.07 -16.26
N ILE A 176 -1.13 -4.06 -16.36
CA ILE A 176 -1.88 -3.29 -17.34
C ILE A 176 -1.64 -1.78 -17.16
N LEU A 177 -1.65 -1.30 -15.91
CA LEU A 177 -1.37 0.09 -15.55
C LEU A 177 0.02 0.49 -16.05
N GLY A 178 1.06 -0.26 -15.70
CA GLY A 178 2.43 0.00 -16.16
C GLY A 178 2.59 -0.13 -17.68
N ALA A 179 1.92 -1.10 -18.30
CA ALA A 179 1.96 -1.29 -19.75
C ALA A 179 1.29 -0.15 -20.52
N ALA A 180 0.16 0.37 -20.02
CA ALA A 180 -0.53 1.51 -20.63
C ALA A 180 0.30 2.79 -20.54
N SER A 181 0.95 3.02 -19.40
CA SER A 181 1.85 4.15 -19.15
C SER A 181 2.95 4.27 -20.21
N PHE A 182 3.45 3.14 -20.74
CA PHE A 182 4.52 3.15 -21.75
C PHE A 182 4.19 3.96 -23.01
N PHE A 183 2.92 4.11 -23.39
CA PHE A 183 2.58 4.97 -24.52
C PHE A 183 2.93 6.44 -24.22
N ASN A 184 2.49 6.95 -23.06
CA ASN A 184 2.76 8.31 -22.63
C ASN A 184 4.25 8.51 -22.42
N THR A 185 4.91 7.64 -21.66
CA THR A 185 6.35 7.69 -21.40
C THR A 185 7.17 7.73 -22.70
N THR A 186 6.87 6.86 -23.67
CA THR A 186 7.59 6.83 -24.95
C THR A 186 7.36 8.12 -25.74
N THR A 187 6.13 8.64 -25.74
CA THR A 187 5.78 9.90 -26.42
C THR A 187 6.50 11.08 -25.78
N ILE A 188 6.48 11.18 -24.45
CA ILE A 188 7.15 12.22 -23.67
C ILE A 188 8.66 12.20 -23.92
N ILE A 189 9.29 11.01 -23.95
CA ILE A 189 10.71 10.86 -24.27
C ILE A 189 11.00 11.35 -25.70
N LYS A 190 10.20 10.95 -26.70
CA LYS A 190 10.34 11.42 -28.09
C LYS A 190 10.28 12.95 -28.15
N ARG A 191 9.31 13.57 -27.47
CA ARG A 191 9.13 15.02 -27.43
C ARG A 191 10.25 15.73 -26.69
N ALA A 192 10.73 15.18 -25.57
CA ALA A 192 11.87 15.71 -24.84
C ALA A 192 13.15 15.70 -25.70
N VAL A 193 13.37 14.66 -26.50
CA VAL A 193 14.48 14.59 -27.46
C VAL A 193 14.30 15.63 -28.58
N ALA A 194 13.11 15.73 -29.18
CA ALA A 194 12.82 16.72 -30.23
C ALA A 194 13.03 18.16 -29.72
N LYS A 195 12.60 18.46 -28.50
CA LYS A 195 12.83 19.75 -27.83
C LYS A 195 14.32 20.07 -27.68
N ARG A 196 15.13 19.08 -27.27
CA ARG A 196 16.58 19.26 -27.15
C ARG A 196 17.27 19.49 -28.49
N ASN A 197 16.71 18.97 -29.59
CA ASN A 197 17.22 19.16 -30.94
C ASN A 197 16.71 20.45 -31.61
N GLY A 198 15.75 21.16 -31.00
CA GLY A 198 15.13 22.36 -31.59
C GLY A 198 14.05 22.04 -32.64
N GLU A 199 13.58 20.80 -32.69
CA GLU A 199 12.59 20.28 -33.65
C GLU A 199 11.23 20.04 -32.98
N LEU A 200 10.93 20.79 -31.91
CA LEU A 200 9.68 20.60 -31.17
C LEU A 200 8.50 21.13 -31.97
N GLU A 201 7.73 20.21 -32.54
CA GLU A 201 6.45 20.52 -33.16
C GLU A 201 5.34 20.63 -32.08
N PRO A 202 4.37 21.55 -32.26
CA PRO A 202 3.21 21.64 -31.40
C PRO A 202 2.47 20.30 -31.27
N LEU A 203 2.02 19.95 -30.06
CA LEU A 203 1.26 18.71 -29.83
C LEU A 203 -0.08 18.78 -30.56
N GLY A 204 -0.36 17.83 -31.46
CA GLY A 204 -1.61 17.74 -32.20
C GLY A 204 -2.78 17.19 -31.38
N ASP A 205 -4.00 17.40 -31.88
CA ASP A 205 -5.22 16.99 -31.17
C ASP A 205 -5.35 15.46 -31.03
N ALA A 206 -4.95 14.72 -32.06
CA ALA A 206 -5.07 13.26 -32.07
C ALA A 206 -4.16 12.64 -31.01
N LEU A 207 -2.90 13.08 -30.93
CA LEU A 207 -1.95 12.59 -29.95
C LEU A 207 -2.33 13.03 -28.53
N ALA A 208 -2.69 14.30 -28.33
CA ALA A 208 -3.15 14.80 -27.03
C ALA A 208 -4.36 14.01 -26.52
N LYS A 209 -5.37 13.78 -27.38
CA LYS A 209 -6.55 12.99 -27.03
C LYS A 209 -6.18 11.56 -26.64
N ARG A 210 -5.25 10.92 -27.37
CA ARG A 210 -4.82 9.55 -27.07
C ARG A 210 -4.12 9.47 -25.72
N MET A 211 -3.20 10.39 -25.44
CA MET A 211 -2.50 10.45 -24.14
C MET A 211 -3.48 10.66 -22.99
N ILE A 212 -4.45 11.58 -23.13
CA ILE A 212 -5.51 11.82 -22.12
C ILE A 212 -6.36 10.56 -21.87
N GLN A 213 -6.71 9.82 -22.93
CA GLN A 213 -7.46 8.57 -22.78
C GLN A 213 -6.68 7.53 -21.96
N ILE A 214 -5.37 7.46 -22.15
CA ILE A 214 -4.49 6.56 -21.39
C ILE A 214 -4.44 7.00 -19.94
N CYS A 215 -4.23 8.29 -19.63
CA CYS A 215 -4.28 8.77 -18.25
C CYS A 215 -5.62 8.44 -17.56
N ASN A 216 -6.74 8.59 -18.27
CA ASN A 216 -8.05 8.23 -17.70
C ASN A 216 -8.16 6.72 -17.40
N ALA A 217 -7.63 5.86 -18.29
CA ALA A 217 -7.59 4.41 -18.05
C ALA A 217 -6.69 4.06 -16.85
N GLU A 218 -5.56 4.76 -16.69
CA GLU A 218 -4.66 4.59 -15.54
C GLU A 218 -5.32 5.00 -14.23
N ILE A 219 -6.06 6.12 -14.20
CA ILE A 219 -6.83 6.55 -13.03
C ILE A 219 -7.86 5.48 -12.62
N VAL A 220 -8.56 4.90 -13.60
CA VAL A 220 -9.52 3.80 -13.33
C VAL A 220 -8.80 2.58 -12.76
N ALA A 221 -7.68 2.17 -13.35
CA ALA A 221 -6.89 1.04 -12.86
C ALA A 221 -6.36 1.27 -11.44
N LEU A 222 -5.87 2.49 -11.14
CA LEU A 222 -5.46 2.89 -9.79
C LEU A 222 -6.61 2.87 -8.77
N GLY A 223 -7.87 3.02 -9.21
CA GLY A 223 -9.05 2.81 -8.36
C GLY A 223 -9.39 1.34 -8.12
N VAL A 224 -9.19 0.48 -9.13
CA VAL A 224 -9.50 -0.97 -9.04
C VAL A 224 -8.46 -1.74 -8.22
N ILE A 225 -7.19 -1.34 -8.26
CA ILE A 225 -6.09 -2.02 -7.54
C ILE A 225 -6.33 -2.06 -6.01
N PRO A 226 -6.69 -0.95 -5.33
CA PRO A 226 -7.04 -0.98 -3.91
C PRO A 226 -8.32 -1.78 -3.64
N LEU A 227 -9.33 -1.69 -4.51
CA LEU A 227 -10.58 -2.44 -4.34
C LEU A 227 -10.31 -3.95 -4.30
N THR A 228 -9.58 -4.48 -5.29
CA THR A 228 -9.18 -5.90 -5.32
C THR A 228 -8.39 -6.30 -4.08
N ALA A 229 -7.47 -5.46 -3.61
CA ALA A 229 -6.74 -5.70 -2.36
C ALA A 229 -7.67 -5.79 -1.13
N THR A 230 -8.70 -4.93 -1.04
CA THR A 230 -9.64 -4.96 0.10
C THR A 230 -10.59 -6.15 0.10
N LEU A 231 -10.98 -6.64 -1.10
CA LEU A 231 -11.79 -7.84 -1.27
C LEU A 231 -10.98 -9.10 -0.93
N MET A 232 -9.75 -9.18 -1.44
CA MET A 232 -8.78 -10.24 -1.13
C MET A 232 -8.50 -10.35 0.38
N ALA A 233 -8.33 -9.20 1.07
CA ALA A 233 -8.11 -9.18 2.51
C ALA A 233 -9.26 -9.81 3.33
N ARG A 234 -10.47 -9.87 2.73
CA ARG A 234 -11.68 -10.45 3.31
C ARG A 234 -11.97 -11.86 2.80
N GLY A 235 -11.10 -12.44 1.97
CA GLY A 235 -11.26 -13.79 1.41
C GLY A 235 -12.38 -13.91 0.37
N VAL A 236 -12.83 -12.79 -0.21
CA VAL A 236 -13.84 -12.81 -1.27
C VAL A 236 -13.21 -13.37 -2.53
N GLY A 237 -13.78 -14.43 -3.11
CA GLY A 237 -13.29 -15.01 -4.37
C GLY A 237 -12.17 -16.05 -4.21
N TYR A 238 -11.88 -16.49 -2.98
CA TYR A 238 -10.93 -17.57 -2.73
C TYR A 238 -11.36 -18.88 -3.40
N SER A 239 -10.44 -19.48 -4.14
CA SER A 239 -10.70 -20.70 -4.90
C SER A 239 -9.44 -21.54 -5.11
N ASP A 240 -9.34 -22.66 -4.38
CA ASP A 240 -8.22 -23.60 -4.51
C ASP A 240 -8.24 -24.40 -5.83
N SER A 241 -9.34 -24.37 -6.59
CA SER A 241 -9.48 -25.15 -7.82
C SER A 241 -8.79 -24.53 -9.03
N ILE A 242 -8.35 -23.27 -8.95
CA ILE A 242 -7.69 -22.59 -10.07
C ILE A 242 -6.18 -22.65 -9.87
N PRO A 243 -5.41 -23.26 -10.79
CA PRO A 243 -3.97 -23.31 -10.65
C PRO A 243 -3.38 -21.91 -10.83
N TRP A 244 -2.73 -21.42 -9.78
CA TRP A 244 -2.10 -20.09 -9.75
C TRP A 244 -1.12 -19.83 -10.89
N ILE A 245 -0.49 -20.88 -11.43
CA ILE A 245 0.42 -20.80 -12.57
C ILE A 245 -0.29 -20.27 -13.81
N GLY A 246 -1.56 -20.66 -14.02
CA GLY A 246 -2.37 -20.18 -15.15
C GLY A 246 -2.70 -18.70 -15.01
N GLU A 247 -3.06 -18.25 -13.81
CA GLU A 247 -3.40 -16.86 -13.53
C GLU A 247 -2.15 -15.96 -13.59
N ALA A 248 -1.03 -16.44 -13.06
CA ALA A 248 0.27 -15.79 -13.16
C ALA A 248 0.72 -15.63 -14.61
N ALA A 249 0.63 -16.71 -15.40
CA ALA A 249 0.97 -16.69 -16.81
C ALA A 249 0.07 -15.72 -17.59
N PHE A 250 -1.24 -15.70 -17.29
CA PHE A 250 -2.17 -14.75 -17.87
C PHE A 250 -1.78 -13.30 -17.55
N ALA A 251 -1.52 -12.97 -16.29
CA ALA A 251 -1.11 -11.63 -15.87
C ALA A 251 0.18 -11.20 -16.58
N ALA A 252 1.18 -12.09 -16.66
CA ALA A 252 2.45 -11.83 -17.33
C ALA A 252 2.27 -11.62 -18.85
N LEU A 253 1.50 -12.49 -19.52
CA LEU A 253 1.25 -12.40 -20.97
C LEU A 253 0.49 -11.13 -21.34
N VAL A 254 -0.56 -10.78 -20.59
CA VAL A 254 -1.32 -9.54 -20.79
C VAL A 254 -0.41 -8.33 -20.64
N SER A 255 0.40 -8.30 -19.56
CA SER A 255 1.31 -7.19 -19.29
C SER A 255 2.35 -7.04 -20.39
N ALA A 256 3.01 -8.13 -20.80
CA ALA A 256 4.02 -8.13 -21.86
C ALA A 256 3.43 -7.75 -23.24
N GLY A 257 2.27 -8.32 -23.59
CA GLY A 257 1.59 -8.05 -24.85
C GLY A 257 1.12 -6.60 -24.96
N LEU A 258 0.55 -6.05 -23.89
CA LEU A 258 0.15 -4.64 -23.84
C LEU A 258 1.37 -3.72 -23.86
N SER A 259 2.45 -4.07 -23.17
CA SER A 259 3.68 -3.27 -23.17
C SER A 259 4.23 -3.14 -24.60
N TYR A 260 4.35 -4.27 -25.31
CA TYR A 260 4.75 -4.27 -26.72
C TYR A 260 3.80 -3.43 -27.57
N LYS A 261 2.48 -3.61 -27.39
CA LYS A 261 1.46 -2.87 -28.14
C LYS A 261 1.62 -1.36 -27.95
N TYR A 262 1.67 -0.87 -26.71
CA TYR A 262 1.68 0.58 -26.41
C TYR A 262 3.01 1.24 -26.79
N ILE A 263 4.15 0.56 -26.63
CA ILE A 263 5.44 1.06 -27.10
C ILE A 263 5.42 1.17 -28.62
N LYS A 264 5.01 0.11 -29.33
CA LYS A 264 4.92 0.12 -30.80
C LYS A 264 3.98 1.22 -31.26
N GLU A 265 2.80 1.32 -30.65
CA GLU A 265 1.81 2.33 -30.96
C GLU A 265 2.38 3.75 -30.81
N ALA A 266 3.08 4.06 -29.71
CA ALA A 266 3.70 5.38 -29.50
C ALA A 266 4.84 5.69 -30.48
N LEU A 267 5.61 4.69 -30.89
CA LEU A 267 6.68 4.86 -31.87
C LEU A 267 6.12 5.16 -33.27
N THR A 268 5.06 4.45 -33.67
CA THR A 268 4.42 4.59 -34.98
C THR A 268 3.26 5.58 -35.01
N PHE A 269 2.97 6.27 -33.90
CA PHE A 269 1.88 7.24 -33.84
C PHE A 269 2.26 8.45 -34.71
N GLU A 270 1.43 8.73 -35.71
CA GLU A 270 1.53 9.94 -36.52
C GLU A 270 0.61 10.99 -35.91
N ASP A 271 1.18 12.15 -35.57
CA ASP A 271 0.40 13.24 -35.02
C ASP A 271 -0.39 13.95 -36.12
N GLY A 272 -1.61 14.34 -35.81
CA GLY A 272 -2.47 15.09 -36.72
C GLY A 272 -2.29 16.60 -36.54
N PRO A 273 -2.70 17.44 -37.51
CA PRO A 273 -2.65 18.88 -37.35
C PRO A 273 -3.53 19.32 -36.17
N ILE A 274 -3.16 20.44 -35.54
CA ILE A 274 -4.02 21.11 -34.57
C ILE A 274 -5.28 21.58 -35.31
N ALA A 275 -6.45 21.13 -34.85
CA ALA A 275 -7.74 21.49 -35.39
C ALA A 275 -7.92 23.01 -35.29
N VAL A 276 -8.00 23.67 -36.44
CA VAL A 276 -8.38 25.08 -36.52
C VAL A 276 -9.85 25.16 -36.10
N LYS A 277 -10.12 25.71 -34.91
CA LYS A 277 -11.49 26.08 -34.56
C LYS A 277 -11.94 27.15 -35.54
N SER A 278 -12.89 26.85 -36.40
CA SER A 278 -13.61 27.86 -37.17
C SER A 278 -14.36 28.73 -36.16
N ASP A 279 -14.06 30.02 -36.12
CA ASP A 279 -14.81 31.00 -35.35
C ASP A 279 -16.26 30.99 -35.87
N GLU A 280 -17.18 30.43 -35.08
CA GLU A 280 -18.64 30.59 -35.20
C GLU A 280 -19.14 31.65 -34.22
#